data_AF-A0AA40S0H8-F1
#
_entry.id   AF-A0AA40S0H8-F1
#
_cell.length_a   1.000
_cell.length_b   1.000
_cell.length_c   1.000
_cell.angle_alpha   90.00
_cell.angle_beta   90.00
_cell.angle_gamma   90.00
#
_symmetry.space_group_name_H-M   'P 1'
#
loop_
_entity.id
_entity.type
_entity.pdbx_description
1 polymer ?
#
loop_
_entity_poly.entity_id
_entity_poly.type
_entity_poly.pdbx_seq_one_letter_code
_entity_poly.pdbx_strand_id
1 'polypeptide(L)' 'MLTLALSLALLAVIVLIVVRRRHLTLLMSLGSLIAALLAMLWLQDLGLLPGTQGPLTHTRPQTLDDARR' A
#
# COMPACT_ATOMS: atom_id res chain seq x y z
N MET A 1 -3.93 11.99 -18.93
CA MET A 1 -4.05 10.89 -17.95
C MET A 1 -3.32 9.63 -18.41
N LEU A 2 -3.58 9.13 -19.62
CA LEU A 2 -2.92 7.95 -20.19
C LEU A 2 -1.38 8.06 -20.30
N THR A 3 -0.86 9.23 -20.69
CA THR A 3 0.59 9.53 -20.75
C THR A 3 1.28 9.50 -19.39
N LEU A 4 0.56 9.92 -18.34
CA LEU A 4 1.05 9.93 -16.96
C LEU A 4 1.08 8.49 -16.38
N ALA A 5 0.07 7.69 -16.71
CA ALA A 5 0.06 6.26 -16.38
C ALA A 5 1.18 5.49 -17.12
N LEU A 6 1.41 5.77 -18.41
CA LEU A 6 2.47 5.14 -19.20
C LEU A 6 3.87 5.48 -18.69
N SER A 7 4.11 6.72 -18.28
CA SER A 7 5.40 7.14 -17.72
C SER A 7 5.66 6.50 -16.36
N LEU A 8 4.65 6.38 -15.50
CA LEU A 8 4.73 5.63 -14.25
C LEU A 8 5.02 4.14 -14.48
N ALA A 9 4.32 3.51 -15.43
CA ALA A 9 4.54 2.11 -15.78
C ALA A 9 5.97 1.89 -16.32
N LEU A 10 6.45 2.79 -17.17
CA LEU A 10 7.81 2.74 -17.71
C LEU A 10 8.87 2.87 -16.60
N LEU A 11 8.66 3.80 -15.66
CA LEU A 11 9.56 4.02 -14.53
C LEU A 11 9.62 2.79 -13.62
N ALA A 12 8.48 2.17 -13.34
CA ALA A 12 8.43 0.93 -12.57
C ALA A 12 9.20 -0.22 -13.25
N VAL A 13 9.08 -0.38 -14.57
CA VAL A 13 9.80 -1.40 -15.33
C VAL A 13 11.31 -1.15 -15.31
N ILE A 14 11.74 0.10 -15.47
CA ILE A 14 13.17 0.48 -15.40
C ILE A 14 13.73 0.16 -14.01
N VAL A 15 13.02 0.53 -12.95
CA VAL A 15 13.41 0.19 -11.57
C VAL A 15 13.49 -1.32 -11.39
N LEU A 16 12.51 -2.08 -11.89
CA LEU A 16 12.50 -3.54 -11.80
C LEU A 16 13.71 -4.17 -12.52
N ILE A 17 14.07 -3.67 -13.71
CA ILE A 17 15.24 -4.15 -14.47
C ILE A 17 16.53 -3.86 -13.72
N VAL A 18 16.70 -2.65 -13.21
CA VAL A 18 17.90 -2.22 -12.47
C VAL A 18 18.06 -3.03 -11.17
N VAL A 19 16.97 -3.25 -10.44
CA VAL A 19 17.02 -4.01 -9.17
C VAL A 19 17.20 -5.51 -9.43
N ARG A 20 16.54 -6.10 -10.45
CA ARG A 20 16.76 -7.50 -10.86
C ARG A 20 18.20 -7.79 -11.25
N ARG A 21 18.87 -6.86 -11.93
CA ARG A 21 20.23 -7.08 -12.43
C ARG A 21 21.29 -7.05 -11.33
N ARG A 22 21.03 -6.38 -10.20
CA ARG A 22 22.09 -6.06 -9.23
C ARG A 22 21.96 -6.82 -7.92
N HIS A 23 20.76 -7.07 -7.40
CA HIS A 23 20.60 -7.73 -6.09
C HIS A 23 19.25 -8.46 -5.97
N LEU A 24 19.22 -9.75 -6.33
CA LEU A 24 18.03 -10.60 -6.20
C LEU A 24 17.46 -10.63 -4.76
N THR A 25 18.33 -10.61 -3.74
CA THR A 25 17.92 -10.59 -2.33
C THR A 25 17.23 -9.28 -1.93
N LEU A 26 17.76 -8.14 -2.41
CA LEU A 26 17.11 -6.84 -2.17
C LEU A 26 15.79 -6.74 -2.91
N LEU A 27 15.69 -7.30 -4.12
CA LEU A 27 14.44 -7.33 -4.88
C LEU A 27 13.34 -8.11 -4.13
N MET A 28 13.70 -9.22 -3.50
CA MET A 28 12.77 -10.04 -2.72
C MET A 28 12.32 -9.31 -1.44
N SER A 29 13.24 -8.60 -0.76
CA SER A 29 12.91 -7.74 0.37
C SER A 29 12.02 -6.56 -0.04
N LEU A 30 12.30 -5.91 -1.18
CA LEU A 30 11.50 -4.81 -1.71
C LEU A 30 10.09 -5.28 -2.11
N GLY A 31 10.00 -6.44 -2.76
CA GLY A 31 8.73 -7.08 -3.09
C GLY A 31 7.92 -7.45 -1.85
N SER A 32 8.58 -7.98 -0.82
CA SER A 32 7.94 -8.26 0.47
C SER A 32 7.46 -6.98 1.18
N LEU A 33 8.23 -5.89 1.09
CA LEU A 33 7.85 -4.59 1.66
C LEU A 33 6.61 -4.03 0.94
N ILE A 34 6.59 -4.07 -0.39
CA ILE A 34 5.44 -3.62 -1.20
C ILE A 34 4.21 -4.49 -0.92
N ALA A 35 4.38 -5.81 -0.82
CA ALA A 35 3.30 -6.73 -0.46
C ALA A 35 2.74 -6.43 0.93
N ALA A 36 3.59 -6.15 1.92
CA ALA A 36 3.17 -5.77 3.26
C ALA A 36 2.40 -4.43 3.27
N LEU A 37 2.87 -3.43 2.52
CA LEU A 37 2.18 -2.15 2.36
C LEU A 37 0.81 -2.30 1.69
N LEU A 38 0.71 -3.09 0.62
CA LEU A 38 -0.55 -3.37 -0.05
C LEU A 38 -1.52 -4.13 0.85
N ALA A 39 -1.02 -5.12 1.61
CA ALA A 39 -1.83 -5.84 2.59
C ALA A 39 -2.33 -4.91 3.70
N MET A 40 -1.49 -3.98 4.17
CA MET A 40 -1.88 -2.98 5.16
C MET A 40 -2.99 -2.06 4.62
N LEU A 41 -2.84 -1.56 3.39
CA LEU A 41 -3.83 -0.69 2.74
C LEU A 41 -5.16 -1.43 2.52
N TRP A 42 -5.09 -2.68 2.07
CA TRP A 42 -6.26 -3.55 1.93
C TRP A 42 -6.98 -3.78 3.27
N LEU A 43 -6.23 -3.93 4.36
CA LEU A 43 -6.78 -4.06 5.70
C LEU A 43 -7.43 -2.75 6.21
N GLN A 44 -6.92 -1.59 5.77
CA GLN A 44 -7.51 -0.27 6.06
C GLN A 44 -8.83 -0.10 5.32
N ASP A 45 -8.85 -0.45 4.03
CA ASP A 45 -10.08 -0.42 3.21
C ASP A 45 -11.16 -1.33 3.78
N LEU A 46 -10.79 -2.45 4.42
CA LEU A 46 -11.74 -3.32 5.10
C LEU A 46 -12.22 -2.80 6.47
N GLY A 47 -11.62 -1.72 6.99
CA GLY A 47 -11.95 -1.18 8.32
C GLY A 47 -11.50 -2.08 9.48
N LEU A 48 -10.58 -3.02 9.22
CA LEU A 48 -10.06 -3.98 10.21
C LEU A 48 -8.95 -3.37 11.09
N LEU A 49 -8.48 -2.18 10.75
CA LEU A 49 -7.49 -1.43 11.53
C LEU A 49 -8.16 -0.40 12.47
N PRO A 50 -7.64 -0.24 13.71
CA PRO A 50 -8.18 0.72 14.66
C PRO A 50 -8.01 2.15 14.13
N GLY A 51 -9.12 2.90 14.07
CA GLY A 51 -9.18 4.27 13.57
C GLY A 51 -9.58 4.44 12.08
N THR A 52 -9.81 3.35 11.35
CA THR A 52 -10.29 3.39 9.94
C THR A 52 -11.70 2.81 9.82
N GLN A 53 -12.60 3.53 9.16
CA GLN A 53 -13.96 3.07 8.82
C GLN A 53 -13.97 2.56 7.37
N GLY A 54 -14.09 1.25 7.19
CA GLY A 54 -14.19 0.63 5.87
C GLY A 54 -15.63 0.71 5.32
N PRO A 55 -15.84 0.53 4.00
CA PRO A 55 -17.16 0.61 3.35
C PRO A 55 -18.18 -0.41 3.85
N LEU A 56 -17.72 -1.47 4.50
CA LEU A 56 -18.54 -2.55 5.05
C LEU A 56 -18.79 -2.41 6.56
N THR A 57 -18.20 -1.40 7.21
CA THR A 57 -18.36 -1.15 8.64
C THR A 57 -19.48 -0.12 8.86
N HIS A 58 -20.51 -0.48 9.63
CA HIS A 58 -21.55 0.47 10.04
C HIS A 58 -20.93 1.65 10.81
N THR A 59 -21.54 2.84 10.72
CA THR A 59 -21.11 4.06 11.41
C THR A 59 -20.84 3.76 12.88
N ARG A 60 -19.55 3.61 13.22
CA ARG A 60 -19.13 3.27 14.58
C ARG A 60 -19.32 4.51 15.45
N PRO A 61 -19.97 4.41 16.63
CA PRO A 61 -20.04 5.52 17.56
C PRO A 61 -18.63 5.91 18.00
N GLN A 62 -18.35 7.22 17.95
CA GLN A 62 -17.04 7.78 18.28
C GLN A 62 -16.68 7.43 19.73
N THR A 63 -15.48 6.89 19.91
CA THR A 63 -14.97 6.51 21.23
C THR A 63 -13.93 7.52 21.70
N LEU A 64 -13.72 7.62 23.02
CA LEU A 64 -12.81 8.60 23.63
C LEU A 64 -11.36 8.51 23.11
N ASP A 65 -10.96 7.37 22.53
CA ASP A 65 -9.67 7.18 21.89
C ASP A 65 -9.52 7.93 20.56
N ASP A 66 -10.61 8.22 19.85
CA ASP A 66 -10.59 9.00 18.59
C ASP A 66 -10.35 10.48 18.85
N ALA A 67 -10.80 11.00 20.00
CA ALA A 67 -10.67 12.41 20.38
C ALA A 67 -9.25 12.81 20.83
N ARG A 68 -8.33 11.84 20.95
CA ARG A 68 -6.98 12.04 21.49
C ARG A 68 -5.89 12.16 20.42
N ARG A 69 -6.24 12.06 19.13
CA ARG A 69 -5.31 12.19 17.99
C ARG A 69 -5.39 13.55 17.31
#